data_AF-A0A2D5YWT4-F1
#
_entry.id   AF-A0A2D5YWT4-F1
#
_cell.length_a   1.000
_cell.length_b   1.000
_cell.length_c   1.000
_cell.angle_alpha   90.00
_cell.angle_beta   90.00
_cell.angle_gamma   90.00
#
_symmetry.space_group_name_H-M   'P 1'
#
loop_
_entity.id
_entity.type
_entity.pdbx_description
1 polymer ?
#
loop_
_entity_poly.entity_id
_entity_poly.type
_entity_poly.pdbx_seq_one_letter_code
_entity_poly.pdbx_strand_id
1 'polypeptide(L)'
;MPITVFSPYNSKPVVVRDADVGRAVRDQGGKVFYVLQTSDGKSHYGSPTRNSSPEYESLAAKLAQQASDQPDAVADEAPVAHDARGKRRSTSRIRIVLLLVLLVIVVVTYLFTIGPFGKLQWRWPVPDTTPELSDSPIAPDGADPQAGE
;
A
#
# COMPACT_ATOMS: atom_id res chain seq x y z
N MET A 1 -2.25 4.14 -21.72
CA MET A 1 -2.19 5.19 -22.77
C MET A 1 -3.02 6.40 -22.33
N PRO A 2 -2.87 7.59 -22.95
CA PRO A 2 -3.82 8.71 -22.80
C PRO A 2 -5.23 8.29 -23.26
N ILE A 3 -6.26 8.66 -22.51
CA ILE A 3 -7.65 8.58 -22.97
C ILE A 3 -8.25 9.98 -22.84
N THR A 4 -8.96 10.44 -23.86
CA THR A 4 -9.69 11.71 -23.81
C THR A 4 -11.15 11.41 -23.52
N VAL A 5 -11.70 12.03 -22.48
CA VAL A 5 -13.07 11.81 -22.01
C VAL A 5 -13.73 13.16 -21.80
N PHE A 6 -15.00 13.31 -22.16
CA PHE A 6 -15.75 14.54 -21.90
C PHE A 6 -16.30 14.57 -20.48
N SER A 7 -16.15 15.69 -19.79
CA SER A 7 -16.77 15.89 -18.48
C SER A 7 -18.29 16.07 -18.63
N PRO A 8 -19.10 15.41 -17.79
CA PRO A 8 -20.56 15.53 -17.83
C PRO A 8 -21.09 16.91 -17.39
N TYR A 9 -20.25 17.74 -16.76
CA TYR A 9 -20.67 19.02 -16.21
C TYR A 9 -20.45 20.20 -17.15
N ASN A 10 -19.38 20.15 -17.95
CA ASN A 10 -18.95 21.27 -18.77
C ASN A 10 -18.68 20.88 -20.24
N SER A 11 -18.87 19.61 -20.59
CA SER A 11 -18.64 19.05 -21.93
C SER A 11 -17.24 19.31 -22.47
N LYS A 12 -16.27 19.62 -21.61
CA LYS A 12 -14.88 19.85 -22.01
C LYS A 12 -14.10 18.53 -22.05
N PRO A 13 -13.16 18.38 -22.99
CA PRO A 13 -12.28 17.22 -23.03
C PRO A 13 -11.30 17.23 -21.84
N VAL A 14 -11.23 16.10 -21.16
CA VAL A 14 -10.32 15.83 -20.04
C VAL A 14 -9.43 14.67 -20.44
N VAL A 15 -8.12 14.87 -20.33
CA VAL A 15 -7.14 13.82 -20.63
C VAL A 15 -6.89 13.03 -19.35
N VAL A 16 -7.16 11.75 -19.42
CA VAL A 16 -7.06 10.80 -18.31
C VAL A 16 -6.07 9.70 -18.66
N ARG A 17 -5.60 8.95 -17.65
CA ARG A 17 -4.83 7.72 -17.90
C ARG A 17 -5.77 6.53 -17.96
N ASP A 18 -5.36 5.52 -18.70
CA ASP A 18 -5.99 4.20 -18.70
C ASP A 18 -6.13 3.59 -17.28
N ALA A 19 -5.16 3.82 -16.39
CA ALA A 19 -5.22 3.37 -15.00
C ALA A 19 -6.27 4.10 -14.13
N ASP A 20 -6.82 5.20 -14.63
CA ASP A 20 -7.85 6.00 -13.96
C ASP A 20 -9.27 5.62 -14.40
N VAL A 21 -9.43 4.65 -15.30
CA VAL A 21 -10.73 4.05 -15.64
C VAL A 21 -11.32 3.39 -14.38
N GLY A 22 -12.60 3.66 -14.11
CA GLY A 22 -13.29 3.27 -12.89
C GLY A 22 -12.96 4.11 -11.66
N ARG A 23 -12.11 5.14 -11.77
CA ARG A 23 -11.74 6.04 -10.68
C ARG A 23 -12.44 7.39 -10.79
N ALA A 24 -12.43 8.10 -9.66
CA ALA A 24 -12.88 9.48 -9.58
C ALA A 24 -11.80 10.42 -10.13
N VAL A 25 -12.18 11.25 -11.10
CA VAL A 25 -11.35 12.25 -11.78
C VAL A 25 -11.97 13.62 -11.53
N ARG A 26 -11.17 14.69 -11.55
CA ARG A 26 -11.66 16.06 -11.42
C ARG A 26 -11.62 16.77 -12.76
N ASP A 27 -12.66 17.54 -13.04
CA ASP A 27 -12.68 18.45 -14.18
C ASP A 27 -11.95 19.78 -13.88
N GLN A 28 -11.91 20.66 -14.88
CA GLN A 28 -11.34 22.00 -14.76
C GLN A 28 -12.04 22.85 -13.66
N GLY A 29 -13.32 22.60 -13.38
CA GLY A 29 -14.10 23.27 -12.35
C GLY A 29 -13.93 22.65 -10.95
N GLY A 30 -13.07 21.64 -10.81
CA GLY A 30 -12.87 20.91 -9.55
C GLY A 30 -14.00 19.95 -9.18
N LYS A 31 -15.00 19.76 -10.05
CA LYS A 31 -16.09 18.79 -9.85
C LYS A 31 -15.58 17.39 -10.14
N VAL A 32 -16.00 16.44 -9.31
CA VAL A 32 -15.59 15.04 -9.41
C VAL A 32 -16.56 14.30 -10.31
N PHE A 33 -16.04 13.54 -11.27
CA PHE A 33 -16.79 12.60 -12.09
C PHE A 33 -16.02 11.27 -12.20
N TYR A 34 -16.69 10.23 -12.67
CA TYR A 34 -16.13 8.89 -12.85
C TYR A 34 -15.92 8.62 -14.33
N VAL A 35 -14.79 7.98 -14.65
CA VAL A 35 -14.53 7.49 -16.00
C VAL A 35 -15.06 6.06 -16.08
N LEU A 36 -16.12 5.86 -16.86
CA LEU A 36 -16.75 4.56 -17.05
C LEU A 36 -16.48 4.05 -18.47
N GLN A 37 -16.51 2.73 -18.62
CA GLN A 37 -16.43 2.07 -19.90
C GLN A 37 -17.85 1.95 -20.49
N THR A 38 -17.95 2.17 -21.80
CA THR A 38 -19.18 1.96 -22.59
C THR A 38 -19.62 0.50 -22.52
N SER A 39 -20.91 0.23 -22.72
CA SER A 39 -21.46 -1.14 -22.74
C SER A 39 -20.74 -2.08 -23.71
N ASP A 40 -20.28 -1.55 -24.84
CA ASP A 40 -19.49 -2.27 -25.86
C ASP A 40 -18.02 -2.55 -25.46
N GLY A 41 -17.54 -1.96 -24.36
CA GLY A 41 -16.15 -2.06 -23.92
C GLY A 41 -15.14 -1.24 -24.74
N LYS A 42 -15.56 -0.61 -25.85
CA LYS A 42 -14.64 0.02 -26.82
C LYS A 42 -14.27 1.46 -26.50
N SER A 43 -15.10 2.20 -25.78
CA SER A 43 -14.91 3.61 -25.48
C SER A 43 -15.14 3.91 -23.99
N HIS A 44 -14.79 5.13 -23.60
CA HIS A 44 -14.90 5.60 -22.23
C HIS A 44 -15.69 6.91 -22.19
N TYR A 45 -16.49 7.12 -21.15
CA TYR A 45 -17.27 8.34 -20.95
C TYR A 45 -17.22 8.80 -19.49
N GLY A 46 -17.47 10.09 -19.29
CA GLY A 46 -17.54 10.70 -17.96
C GLY A 46 -18.97 10.61 -17.42
N SER A 47 -19.12 10.12 -16.19
CA SER A 47 -20.41 10.08 -15.49
C SER A 47 -20.32 10.77 -14.12
N PRO A 48 -21.33 11.54 -13.69
CA PRO A 48 -21.39 12.08 -12.32
C PRO A 48 -21.38 10.99 -11.23
N THR A 49 -21.81 9.78 -11.58
CA THR A 49 -21.96 8.67 -10.65
C THR A 49 -21.14 7.46 -11.10
N ARG A 50 -20.92 6.50 -10.21
CA ARG A 50 -20.23 5.23 -10.54
C ARG A 50 -21.10 4.30 -11.39
N ASN A 51 -22.40 4.57 -11.47
CA ASN A 51 -23.31 3.74 -12.22
C ASN A 51 -23.32 4.21 -13.67
N SER A 52 -23.22 3.25 -14.58
CA SER A 52 -23.46 3.48 -15.99
C SER A 52 -24.93 3.81 -16.19
N SER A 53 -25.23 4.98 -16.74
CA SER A 53 -26.58 5.34 -17.19
C SER A 53 -26.52 5.58 -18.70
N PRO A 54 -27.51 5.05 -19.46
CA PRO A 54 -27.55 5.16 -20.92
C PRO A 54 -27.68 6.61 -21.39
N GLU A 55 -28.21 7.50 -20.54
CA GLU A 55 -28.31 8.92 -20.84
C GLU A 55 -26.92 9.56 -21.07
N TYR A 56 -25.97 9.28 -20.18
CA TYR A 56 -24.61 9.83 -20.27
C TYR A 56 -23.79 9.19 -21.39
N GLU A 57 -24.03 7.91 -21.69
CA GLU A 57 -23.42 7.21 -22.83
C GLU A 57 -23.84 7.88 -24.15
N SER A 58 -25.14 8.18 -24.30
CA SER A 58 -25.66 8.88 -25.48
C SER A 58 -25.15 10.32 -25.61
N LEU A 59 -25.00 11.03 -24.48
CA LEU A 59 -24.47 12.39 -24.45
C LEU A 59 -23.00 12.40 -24.88
N ALA A 60 -22.21 11.45 -24.38
CA ALA A 60 -20.81 11.29 -24.77
C ALA A 60 -20.67 10.95 -26.26
N ALA A 61 -21.54 10.08 -26.81
CA ALA A 61 -21.55 9.79 -28.24
C ALA A 61 -21.85 11.03 -29.10
N LYS A 62 -22.83 11.84 -28.68
CA LYS A 62 -23.15 13.12 -29.35
C LYS A 62 -21.98 14.10 -29.31
N LEU A 63 -21.31 14.25 -28.17
CA LEU A 63 -20.15 15.12 -28.04
C LEU A 63 -18.95 14.63 -28.86
N ALA A 64 -18.72 13.31 -28.89
CA ALA A 64 -17.66 12.74 -29.72
C ALA A 64 -17.94 12.95 -31.22
N GLN A 65 -19.19 12.80 -31.65
CA GLN A 65 -19.60 13.07 -33.02
C GLN A 65 -19.46 14.57 -33.36
N GLN A 66 -19.91 15.46 -32.47
CA GLN A 66 -19.75 16.91 -32.64
C GLN A 66 -18.28 17.35 -32.69
N ALA A 67 -17.40 16.69 -31.93
CA ALA A 67 -15.96 16.92 -32.00
C ALA A 67 -15.32 16.39 -33.29
N SER A 68 -15.94 15.40 -33.95
CA SER A 68 -15.49 14.84 -35.22
C SER A 68 -15.97 15.67 -36.42
N ASP A 69 -17.17 16.26 -36.30
CA ASP A 69 -17.82 17.04 -37.35
C ASP A 69 -17.36 18.51 -37.39
N GLN A 70 -16.56 18.95 -36.41
CA GLN A 70 -16.04 20.32 -36.37
C GLN A 70 -14.78 20.42 -37.25
N PRO A 71 -14.83 21.10 -38.42
CA PRO A 71 -13.70 21.17 -39.33
C PRO A 71 -12.56 22.01 -38.72
N ASP A 72 -11.32 21.65 -39.08
CA ASP A 72 -10.02 22.22 -38.67
C ASP A 72 -9.84 23.76 -38.84
N ALA A 73 -10.90 24.52 -39.08
CA ALA A 73 -10.88 25.95 -39.37
C ALA A 73 -10.75 26.87 -38.12
N VAL A 74 -10.64 26.31 -36.91
CA VAL A 74 -10.38 27.08 -35.67
C VAL A 74 -9.09 26.57 -35.02
N ALA A 75 -7.98 26.74 -35.73
CA ALA A 75 -6.65 26.28 -35.31
C ALA A 75 -6.02 27.11 -34.17
N ASP A 76 -6.67 28.17 -33.68
CA ASP A 76 -6.10 29.04 -32.64
C ASP A 76 -6.54 28.73 -31.20
N GLU A 77 -7.63 27.97 -30.99
CA GLU A 77 -8.04 27.54 -29.64
C GLU A 77 -8.58 26.11 -29.64
N ALA A 78 -7.71 25.13 -29.86
CA ALA A 78 -8.03 23.77 -29.42
C ALA A 78 -8.40 23.83 -27.93
N PRO A 79 -9.56 23.29 -27.50
CA PRO A 79 -9.96 23.34 -26.09
C PRO A 79 -8.83 22.71 -25.28
N VAL A 80 -8.12 23.54 -24.51
CA VAL A 80 -6.94 23.14 -23.73
C VAL A 80 -7.37 22.00 -22.83
N ALA A 81 -7.07 20.77 -23.27
CA ALA A 81 -7.63 19.59 -22.66
C ALA A 81 -7.09 19.54 -21.23
N HIS A 82 -8.01 19.52 -20.27
CA HIS A 82 -7.61 19.57 -18.87
C HIS A 82 -6.84 18.30 -18.54
N ASP A 83 -5.57 18.44 -18.18
CA ASP A 83 -4.75 17.30 -17.76
C ASP A 83 -5.10 16.94 -16.32
N ALA A 84 -6.03 16.00 -16.16
CA ALA A 84 -6.45 15.50 -14.86
C ALA A 84 -5.56 14.36 -14.34
N ARG A 85 -4.43 14.06 -15.00
CA ARG A 85 -3.55 12.93 -14.64
C ARG A 85 -2.88 13.06 -13.27
N GLY A 86 -3.04 14.21 -12.61
CA GLY A 86 -2.51 14.50 -11.29
C GLY A 86 -0.98 14.44 -11.23
N LYS A 87 -0.41 15.11 -10.23
CA LYS A 87 1.02 14.97 -9.92
C LYS A 87 1.24 13.55 -9.43
N ARG A 88 1.82 12.68 -10.28
CA ARG A 88 2.13 11.28 -9.95
C ARG A 88 2.88 11.29 -8.61
N ARG A 89 2.27 10.74 -7.53
CA ARG A 89 2.94 10.62 -6.24
C ARG A 89 4.21 9.80 -6.50
N SER A 90 5.37 10.45 -6.49
CA SER A 90 6.61 9.75 -6.76
C SER A 90 6.85 8.80 -5.60
N THR A 91 6.90 7.51 -5.91
CA THR A 91 7.28 6.46 -4.95
C THR A 91 8.74 6.62 -4.50
N SER A 92 9.47 7.59 -5.05
CA SER A 92 10.83 7.95 -4.67
C SER A 92 10.97 8.21 -3.17
N ARG A 93 10.01 8.87 -2.52
CA ARG A 93 10.08 9.10 -1.06
C ARG A 93 10.00 7.79 -0.28
N ILE A 94 9.11 6.88 -0.69
CA ILE A 94 8.98 5.56 -0.06
C ILE A 94 10.24 4.73 -0.28
N ARG A 95 10.81 4.77 -1.50
CA ARG A 95 12.08 4.09 -1.80
C ARG A 95 13.25 4.62 -0.99
N ILE A 96 13.35 5.94 -0.80
CA ILE A 96 14.40 6.56 0.03
C ILE A 96 14.26 6.11 1.49
N VAL A 97 13.04 6.12 2.04
CA VAL A 97 12.79 5.64 3.41
C VAL A 97 13.18 4.18 3.56
N LEU A 98 12.81 3.33 2.58
CA LEU A 98 13.11 1.91 2.61
C LEU A 98 14.63 1.63 2.52
N LEU A 99 15.36 2.39 1.71
CA LEU A 99 16.82 2.33 1.65
C LEU A 99 17.48 2.78 2.97
N LEU A 100 16.94 3.82 3.62
CA LEU A 100 17.41 4.28 4.93
C LEU A 100 17.25 3.20 6.01
N VAL A 101 16.08 2.54 6.04
CA VAL A 101 15.84 1.43 6.99
C VAL A 101 16.79 0.27 6.74
N LEU A 102 16.99 -0.11 5.48
CA LEU A 102 17.94 -1.17 5.12
C LEU A 102 19.37 -0.83 5.59
N LEU A 103 19.81 0.42 5.37
CA LEU A 103 21.12 0.90 5.83
C LEU A 103 21.27 0.76 7.35
N VAL A 104 20.27 1.16 8.12
CA VAL A 104 20.28 1.04 9.58
C VAL A 104 20.42 -0.42 10.01
N ILE A 105 19.67 -1.34 9.39
CA ILE A 105 19.76 -2.77 9.68
C ILE A 105 21.17 -3.29 9.41
N VAL A 106 21.76 -2.94 8.26
CA VAL A 106 23.13 -3.37 7.91
C VAL A 106 24.14 -2.87 8.93
N VAL A 107 24.06 -1.60 9.34
CA VAL A 107 24.96 -1.01 10.34
C VAL A 107 24.81 -1.71 11.70
N VAL A 108 23.58 -1.93 12.17
CA VAL A 108 23.32 -2.63 13.43
C VAL A 108 23.88 -4.05 13.38
N THR A 109 23.61 -4.77 12.28
CA THR A 109 24.10 -6.15 12.10
C THR A 109 25.62 -6.19 12.11
N TYR A 110 26.28 -5.26 11.41
CA TYR A 110 27.75 -5.14 11.39
C TYR A 110 28.32 -4.88 12.80
N LEU A 111 27.73 -3.94 13.55
CA LEU A 111 28.17 -3.61 14.91
C LEU A 111 28.05 -4.79 15.89
N PHE A 112 27.01 -5.61 15.74
CA PHE A 112 26.73 -6.73 16.65
C PHE A 112 27.46 -8.02 16.27
N THR A 113 27.75 -8.26 14.99
CA THR A 113 28.39 -9.50 14.52
C THR A 113 29.91 -9.40 14.39
N ILE A 114 30.40 -8.28 13.86
CA ILE A 114 31.82 -8.08 13.52
C ILE A 114 32.43 -6.92 14.34
N GLY A 115 31.58 -5.99 14.78
CA GLY A 115 31.98 -4.80 15.54
C GLY A 115 32.35 -5.07 17.00
N PRO A 116 32.75 -4.01 17.72
CA PRO A 116 33.35 -4.09 19.07
C PRO A 116 32.43 -4.67 20.14
N PHE A 117 31.13 -4.80 19.86
CA PHE A 117 30.14 -5.38 20.76
C PHE A 117 29.95 -6.90 20.59
N GLY A 118 30.51 -7.53 19.56
CA GLY A 118 30.45 -8.98 19.37
C GLY A 118 31.15 -9.80 20.47
N LYS A 119 31.95 -9.15 21.33
CA LYS A 119 32.60 -9.77 22.50
C LYS A 119 31.77 -9.67 23.79
N LEU A 120 30.59 -9.06 23.78
CA LEU A 120 29.67 -9.08 24.92
C LEU A 120 29.00 -10.46 24.99
N GLN A 121 29.75 -11.44 25.49
CA GLN A 121 29.19 -12.72 25.87
C GLN A 121 28.26 -12.48 27.05
N TRP A 122 26.95 -12.42 26.79
CA TRP A 122 25.94 -12.43 27.83
C TRP A 122 26.05 -13.75 28.58
N ARG A 123 26.81 -13.73 29.66
CA ARG A 123 26.98 -14.87 30.58
C ARG A 123 25.70 -14.92 31.41
N TRP A 124 24.76 -15.77 31.00
CA TRP A 124 23.60 -16.06 31.82
C TRP A 124 24.09 -16.53 33.20
N PRO A 125 23.60 -15.95 34.31
CA PRO A 125 23.91 -16.46 35.62
C PRO A 125 23.36 -17.88 35.70
N VAL A 126 24.25 -18.87 35.76
CA VAL A 126 23.87 -20.24 36.08
C VAL A 126 23.54 -20.22 37.57
N PRO A 127 22.33 -20.64 37.99
CA PRO A 127 22.04 -20.75 39.41
C PRO A 127 22.97 -21.79 40.04
N ASP A 128 23.63 -21.41 41.13
CA ASP A 128 24.46 -22.32 41.92
C ASP A 128 23.57 -23.44 42.47
N THR A 129 23.55 -24.58 41.80
CA THR A 129 23.07 -25.83 42.39
C THR A 129 24.17 -26.35 43.32
N THR A 130 24.31 -25.74 44.49
CA THR A 130 24.93 -26.40 45.64
C THR A 130 24.00 -27.54 46.06
N PRO A 131 24.44 -28.81 45.99
CA PRO A 131 23.67 -29.90 46.57
C PRO A 131 23.69 -29.73 48.09
N GLU A 132 22.56 -29.33 48.66
CA GLU A 132 22.33 -29.39 50.10
C GLU A 132 22.42 -30.87 50.51
N LEU A 133 23.48 -31.20 51.23
CA LEU A 133 23.71 -32.52 51.81
C LEU A 133 22.61 -32.75 52.86
N SER A 134 21.60 -33.56 52.51
CA SER A 134 20.56 -33.96 53.45
C SER A 134 21.14 -35.03 54.39
N ASP A 135 21.55 -34.61 55.58
CA ASP A 135 21.89 -35.50 56.68
C ASP A 135 20.62 -36.22 57.15
N SER A 136 20.45 -37.45 56.68
CA SER A 136 19.40 -38.37 57.12
C SER A 136 19.93 -39.18 58.31
N PRO A 137 19.35 -39.10 59.51
CA PRO A 137 19.80 -39.93 60.63
C PRO A 137 19.38 -41.38 60.42
N ILE A 138 20.37 -42.26 60.43
CA ILE A 138 20.26 -43.72 60.43
C ILE A 138 19.60 -44.15 61.75
N ALA A 139 18.43 -44.80 61.65
CA ALA A 139 17.82 -45.51 62.77
C ALA A 139 18.57 -46.83 63.00
N PRO A 140 19.02 -47.14 64.23
CA PRO A 140 19.66 -48.42 64.51
C PRO A 140 18.61 -49.53 64.63
N ASP A 141 18.92 -50.60 63.90
CA ASP A 141 18.26 -51.90 63.90
C ASP A 141 18.46 -52.65 65.24
N GLY A 142 17.59 -53.61 65.48
CA GLY A 142 17.20 -54.16 66.78
C GLY A 142 18.29 -54.74 67.71
N ALA A 143 17.95 -54.73 69.00
CA ALA A 143 18.55 -55.57 70.02
C ALA A 143 17.47 -56.08 71.00
N ASP A 144 16.92 -57.26 70.70
CA ASP A 144 16.40 -58.17 71.73
C ASP A 144 17.59 -58.76 72.49
N PRO A 145 17.48 -58.97 73.82
CA PRO A 145 17.40 -60.35 74.27
C PRO A 145 16.51 -60.60 75.51
N GLN A 146 15.70 -61.66 75.39
CA GLN A 146 15.33 -62.70 76.36
C GLN A 146 15.38 -62.50 77.90
N ALA A 147 14.27 -62.97 78.49
CA ALA A 147 14.15 -63.96 79.60
C ALA A 147 14.17 -63.53 81.08
N GLY A 148 13.26 -64.16 81.85
CA GLY A 148 13.18 -64.20 83.32
C GLY A 148 11.72 -64.38 83.77
N GLU A 149 11.19 -65.61 83.74
CA GLU A 149 10.87 -66.49 84.90
C GLU A 149 9.45 -66.32 85.46
#